data_AF-A0A533XP94-F1
#
_entry.id   AF-A0A533XP94-F1
#
_cell.length_a   1.000
_cell.length_b   1.000
_cell.length_c   1.000
_cell.angle_alpha   90.00
_cell.angle_beta   90.00
_cell.angle_gamma   90.00
#
_symmetry.space_group_name_H-M   'P 1'
#
loop_
_entity.id
_entity.type
_entity.pdbx_description
1 polymer ?
#
loop_
_entity_poly.entity_id
_entity_poly.type
_entity_poly.pdbx_seq_one_letter_code
_entity_poly.pdbx_strand_id
1 'polypeptide(L)'
;MNARLLTLTLITLLGLEGTLGATPVQQEGQLLDQEQQAVSQNGLTLAQNYRALMNQRQALLEQLSQLNQKTKPKDWNKLAKSYHQVNVHNAAVQEDLAALSQHKPKHKSKKAEQAYKEDLNQLTSVQNDYQDLLNRFTPKQGDAEAFQHQVTRLLDTLEVVQKQLDANAQALTEYQQQVRQLKSDQRAHNVRMGRD
;
A
#
# COMPACT_ATOMS: atom_id res chain seq x y z
N MET A 1 -24.27 11.00 8.92
CA MET A 1 -24.56 11.96 10.01
C MET A 1 -23.24 12.57 10.46
N ASN A 2 -23.07 13.87 10.26
CA ASN A 2 -21.80 14.58 10.38
C ASN A 2 -21.54 15.03 11.83
N ALA A 3 -20.53 14.43 12.47
CA ALA A 3 -20.07 14.81 13.81
C ALA A 3 -19.52 16.25 13.89
N ARG A 4 -19.18 16.87 12.74
CA ARG A 4 -18.62 18.23 12.64
C ARG A 4 -19.63 19.36 12.92
N LEU A 5 -20.94 19.09 12.85
CA LEU A 5 -21.97 20.11 13.09
C LEU A 5 -22.30 20.29 14.58
N LEU A 6 -21.99 19.31 15.43
CA LEU A 6 -22.35 19.33 16.86
C LEU A 6 -21.34 20.09 17.73
N THR A 7 -20.07 20.19 17.32
CA THR A 7 -19.04 20.91 18.09
C THR A 7 -19.15 22.43 17.98
N LEU A 8 -19.71 22.95 16.88
CA LEU A 8 -19.87 24.39 16.68
C LEU A 8 -21.04 25.00 17.48
N THR A 9 -22.01 24.19 17.92
CA THR A 9 -23.19 24.69 18.64
C THR A 9 -22.98 24.76 20.16
N LEU A 10 -21.95 24.13 20.71
CA LEU A 10 -21.73 24.11 22.17
C LEU A 10 -21.00 25.35 22.70
N ILE A 11 -20.25 26.06 21.85
CA ILE A 11 -19.41 27.20 22.26
C ILE A 11 -20.23 28.48 22.44
N THR A 12 -21.41 28.60 21.82
CA THR A 12 -22.28 29.78 21.95
C THR A 12 -23.14 29.77 23.21
N LEU A 13 -23.23 28.66 23.95
CA LEU A 13 -24.17 28.50 25.08
C LEU A 13 -23.55 28.62 26.48
N LEU A 14 -22.21 28.66 26.60
CA LEU A 14 -21.52 28.73 27.90
C LEU A 14 -20.66 29.99 27.98
N GLY A 15 -21.31 31.14 28.17
CA GLY A 15 -20.67 32.44 28.40
C GLY A 15 -19.57 32.39 29.46
N LEU A 16 -18.34 32.17 29.01
CA LEU A 16 -17.11 32.25 29.77
C LEU A 16 -16.31 33.40 29.16
N GLU A 17 -16.46 34.57 29.78
CA GLU A 17 -15.58 35.71 29.58
C GLU A 17 -14.17 35.31 30.04
N GLY A 18 -13.26 35.08 29.08
CA GLY A 18 -11.91 34.64 29.39
C GLY A 18 -10.99 34.68 28.16
N THR A 19 -10.28 35.80 28.03
CA THR A 19 -9.34 36.19 26.96
C THR A 19 -9.98 36.58 25.63
N LEU A 20 -9.49 37.67 25.05
CA LEU A 20 -9.83 38.19 23.72
C LEU A 20 -9.48 37.13 22.66
N GLY A 21 -10.37 36.15 22.54
CA GLY A 21 -10.17 34.94 21.76
C GLY A 21 -10.28 35.27 20.28
N ALA A 22 -9.27 34.83 19.52
CA ALA A 22 -9.21 34.92 18.07
C ALA A 22 -10.59 34.72 17.41
N THR A 23 -10.93 35.54 16.43
CA THR A 23 -12.20 35.40 15.69
C THR A 23 -12.28 33.99 15.09
N PRO A 24 -13.49 33.44 14.82
CA PRO A 24 -13.62 32.09 14.26
C PRO A 24 -12.76 31.86 13.01
N VAL A 25 -12.56 32.89 12.18
CA VAL A 25 -11.71 32.85 10.99
C VAL A 25 -10.22 32.79 11.33
N GLN A 26 -9.78 33.44 12.41
CA GLN A 26 -8.40 33.34 12.90
C GLN A 26 -8.11 31.97 13.52
N GLN A 27 -9.08 31.36 14.20
CA GLN A 27 -8.96 29.98 14.71
C GLN A 27 -8.88 28.97 13.55
N GLU A 28 -9.69 29.15 12.50
CA GLU A 28 -9.64 28.32 11.28
C GLU A 28 -8.26 28.41 10.60
N GLY A 29 -7.64 29.60 10.57
CA GLY A 29 -6.29 29.77 10.04
C GLY A 29 -5.21 29.00 10.83
N GLN A 30 -5.26 29.07 12.17
CA GLN A 30 -4.32 28.32 13.01
C GLN A 30 -4.44 26.81 12.84
N LEU A 31 -5.66 26.29 12.65
CA LEU A 31 -5.89 24.88 12.38
C LEU A 31 -5.35 24.47 11.00
N LEU A 32 -5.55 25.30 9.97
CA LEU A 32 -5.01 25.05 8.63
C LEU A 32 -3.47 25.05 8.61
N ASP A 33 -2.84 25.95 9.36
CA ASP A 33 -1.38 25.98 9.51
C ASP A 33 -0.85 24.72 10.22
N GLN A 34 -1.53 24.27 11.26
CA GLN A 34 -1.18 23.03 11.97
C GLN A 34 -1.34 21.80 11.05
N GLU A 35 -2.44 21.74 10.29
CA GLU A 35 -2.68 20.67 9.33
C GLU A 35 -1.63 20.68 8.21
N GLN A 36 -1.21 21.85 7.73
CA GLN A 36 -0.13 21.98 6.75
C GLN A 36 1.21 21.44 7.26
N GLN A 37 1.56 21.71 8.52
CA GLN A 37 2.78 21.18 9.12
C GLN A 37 2.71 19.65 9.26
N ALA A 38 1.58 19.11 9.72
CA ALA A 38 1.38 17.68 9.87
C ALA A 38 1.46 16.94 8.52
N VAL A 39 0.78 17.47 7.49
CA VAL A 39 0.82 16.93 6.12
C VAL A 39 2.26 16.97 5.59
N SER A 40 2.97 18.08 5.78
CA SER A 40 4.37 18.20 5.33
C SER A 40 5.30 17.16 5.99
N GLN A 41 5.14 16.92 7.30
CA GLN A 41 5.89 15.88 8.01
C GLN A 41 5.55 14.48 7.50
N ASN A 42 4.26 14.18 7.29
CA ASN A 42 3.83 12.91 6.72
C ASN A 42 4.45 12.66 5.34
N GLY A 43 4.51 13.69 4.49
CA GLY A 43 5.16 13.60 3.18
C GLY A 43 6.66 13.24 3.28
N LEU A 44 7.39 13.84 4.23
CA LEU A 44 8.79 13.51 4.48
C LEU A 44 8.95 12.07 4.97
N THR A 45 8.13 11.63 5.92
CA THR A 45 8.14 10.26 6.43
C THR A 45 7.85 9.23 5.33
N LEU A 46 6.86 9.48 4.48
CA LEU A 46 6.54 8.60 3.34
C LEU A 46 7.74 8.45 2.39
N ALA A 47 8.40 9.56 2.05
CA ALA A 47 9.57 9.56 1.17
C ALA A 47 10.78 8.82 1.80
N GLN A 48 11.01 9.02 3.10
CA GLN A 48 12.07 8.32 3.85
C GLN A 48 11.81 6.81 3.87
N ASN A 49 10.57 6.40 4.20
CA ASN A 49 10.16 5.00 4.22
C ASN A 49 10.34 4.36 2.84
N TYR A 50 9.88 5.02 1.77
CA TYR A 50 10.03 4.52 0.41
C TYR A 50 11.51 4.30 0.06
N ARG A 51 12.39 5.26 0.38
CA ARG A 51 13.83 5.13 0.12
C ARG A 51 14.45 3.97 0.89
N ALA A 52 14.10 3.80 2.17
CA ALA A 52 14.60 2.71 2.99
C ALA A 52 14.19 1.34 2.43
N LEU A 53 12.91 1.19 2.07
CA LEU A 53 12.36 -0.03 1.49
C LEU A 53 12.99 -0.36 0.13
N MET A 54 13.20 0.64 -0.73
CA MET A 54 13.88 0.44 -2.01
C MET A 54 15.33 -0.02 -1.84
N ASN A 55 16.05 0.54 -0.85
CA ASN A 55 17.40 0.09 -0.52
C ASN A 55 17.40 -1.36 -0.01
N GLN A 56 16.45 -1.72 0.87
CA GLN A 56 16.31 -3.09 1.38
C GLN A 56 16.00 -4.08 0.25
N ARG A 57 15.06 -3.73 -0.64
CA ARG A 57 14.72 -4.52 -1.83
C ARG A 57 15.94 -4.75 -2.71
N GLN A 58 16.75 -3.71 -2.92
CA GLN A 58 17.97 -3.81 -3.73
C GLN A 58 19.00 -4.75 -3.09
N ALA A 59 19.22 -4.64 -1.77
CA ALA A 59 20.13 -5.50 -1.04
C ALA A 59 19.71 -6.99 -1.09
N LEU A 60 18.42 -7.28 -1.01
CA LEU A 60 17.89 -8.65 -1.13
C LEU A 60 18.07 -9.22 -2.54
N LEU A 61 17.85 -8.40 -3.58
CA LEU A 61 18.14 -8.80 -4.96
C LEU A 61 19.63 -9.06 -5.19
N GLU A 62 20.50 -8.31 -4.53
CA GLU A 62 21.93 -8.55 -4.56
C GLU A 62 22.29 -9.88 -3.87
N GLN A 63 21.71 -10.18 -2.71
CA GLN A 63 21.88 -11.48 -2.04
C GLN A 63 21.43 -12.65 -2.94
N LEU A 64 20.28 -12.54 -3.62
CA LEU A 64 19.84 -13.53 -4.61
C LEU A 64 20.89 -13.71 -5.73
N SER A 65 21.45 -12.60 -6.23
CA SER A 65 22.46 -12.66 -7.28
C SER A 65 23.75 -13.36 -6.86
N GLN A 66 24.11 -13.31 -5.58
CA GLN A 66 25.28 -13.99 -5.03
C GLN A 66 25.09 -15.51 -4.96
N LEU A 67 23.85 -16.02 -4.88
CA LEU A 67 23.57 -17.47 -4.84
C LEU A 67 23.94 -18.17 -6.14
N ASN A 68 23.82 -17.48 -7.28
CA ASN A 68 24.24 -18.02 -8.57
C ASN A 68 24.71 -16.90 -9.50
N GLN A 69 26.04 -16.68 -9.49
CA GLN A 69 26.73 -15.64 -10.27
C GLN A 69 26.61 -15.81 -11.79
N LYS A 70 26.20 -16.99 -12.28
CA LYS A 70 25.97 -17.22 -13.72
C LYS A 70 24.67 -16.57 -14.20
N THR A 71 23.81 -16.15 -13.27
CA THR A 71 22.50 -15.60 -13.61
C THR A 71 22.51 -14.07 -13.60
N LYS A 72 21.85 -13.47 -14.59
CA LYS A 72 21.86 -12.01 -14.74
C LYS A 72 20.95 -11.36 -13.68
N PRO A 73 21.30 -10.19 -13.13
CA PRO A 73 20.47 -9.46 -12.15
C PRO A 73 19.02 -9.26 -12.59
N LYS A 74 18.79 -9.01 -13.88
CA LYS A 74 17.43 -8.85 -14.44
C LYS A 74 16.56 -10.10 -14.31
N ASP A 75 17.17 -11.29 -14.27
CA ASP A 75 16.42 -12.55 -14.19
C ASP A 75 15.96 -12.80 -12.74
N TRP A 76 16.76 -12.42 -11.74
CA TRP A 76 16.34 -12.42 -10.33
C TRP A 76 15.16 -11.48 -10.07
N ASN A 77 15.17 -10.30 -10.69
CA ASN A 77 14.02 -9.38 -10.60
C ASN A 77 12.76 -9.98 -11.25
N LYS A 78 12.91 -10.73 -12.35
CA LYS A 78 11.77 -11.45 -12.96
C LYS A 78 11.24 -12.54 -12.04
N LEU A 79 12.13 -13.34 -11.44
CA LEU A 79 11.75 -14.38 -10.48
C LEU A 79 11.01 -13.76 -9.28
N ALA A 80 11.53 -12.68 -8.72
CA ALA A 80 10.89 -11.95 -7.62
C ALA A 80 9.51 -11.40 -8.00
N LYS A 81 9.37 -10.81 -9.20
CA LYS A 81 8.07 -10.34 -9.69
C LYS A 81 7.07 -11.48 -9.89
N SER A 82 7.51 -12.60 -10.45
CA SER A 82 6.67 -13.77 -10.67
C SER A 82 6.22 -14.37 -9.33
N TYR A 83 7.11 -14.45 -8.34
CA TYR A 83 6.75 -14.87 -6.98
C TYR A 83 5.71 -13.95 -6.34
N HIS A 84 5.88 -12.64 -6.48
CA HIS A 84 4.89 -11.67 -6.00
C HIS A 84 3.53 -11.84 -6.69
N GLN A 85 3.50 -12.07 -8.00
CA GLN A 85 2.27 -12.35 -8.73
C GLN A 85 1.57 -13.60 -8.21
N VAL A 86 2.29 -14.69 -7.93
CA VAL A 86 1.72 -15.90 -7.30
C VAL A 86 1.03 -15.53 -5.99
N ASN A 87 1.67 -14.73 -5.13
CA ASN A 87 1.09 -14.31 -3.86
C ASN A 87 -0.15 -13.43 -4.03
N VAL A 88 -0.15 -12.49 -4.99
CA VAL A 88 -1.29 -11.63 -5.30
C VAL A 88 -2.49 -12.45 -5.81
N HIS A 89 -2.27 -13.32 -6.79
CA HIS A 89 -3.36 -14.16 -7.33
C HIS A 89 -3.86 -15.18 -6.30
N ASN A 90 -2.98 -15.71 -5.45
CA ASN A 90 -3.40 -16.58 -4.36
C ASN A 90 -4.30 -15.84 -3.35
N ALA A 91 -3.96 -14.58 -3.02
CA ALA A 91 -4.81 -13.76 -2.15
C ALA A 91 -6.18 -13.48 -2.80
N ALA A 92 -6.22 -13.16 -4.09
CA ALA A 92 -7.47 -12.95 -4.84
C ALA A 92 -8.35 -14.22 -4.84
N VAL A 93 -7.77 -15.38 -5.13
CA VAL A 93 -8.48 -16.68 -5.06
C VAL A 93 -9.04 -16.94 -3.66
N GLN A 94 -8.31 -16.60 -2.60
CA GLN A 94 -8.78 -16.75 -1.21
C GLN A 94 -9.94 -15.80 -0.89
N GLU A 95 -9.89 -14.55 -1.37
CA GLU A 95 -10.96 -13.57 -1.21
C GLU A 95 -12.24 -14.03 -1.93
N ASP A 96 -12.11 -14.48 -3.18
CA ASP A 96 -13.22 -14.99 -3.98
C ASP A 96 -13.83 -16.27 -3.39
N LEU A 97 -12.99 -17.16 -2.85
CA LEU A 97 -13.44 -18.35 -2.14
C LEU A 97 -14.22 -17.97 -0.86
N ALA A 98 -13.74 -16.98 -0.11
CA ALA A 98 -14.44 -16.46 1.06
C ALA A 98 -15.79 -15.85 0.67
N ALA A 99 -15.84 -15.04 -0.40
CA ALA A 99 -17.07 -14.46 -0.92
C ALA A 99 -18.10 -15.53 -1.34
N LEU A 100 -17.64 -16.59 -2.02
CA LEU A 100 -18.47 -17.75 -2.37
C LEU A 100 -19.05 -18.46 -1.15
N SER A 101 -18.25 -18.59 -0.08
CA SER A 101 -18.67 -19.26 1.15
C SER A 101 -19.74 -18.49 1.93
N GLN A 102 -19.84 -17.16 1.75
CA GLN A 102 -20.83 -16.31 2.42
C GLN A 102 -22.22 -16.36 1.76
N HIS A 103 -22.35 -16.89 0.55
CA HIS A 103 -23.64 -17.02 -0.13
C HIS A 103 -24.40 -18.29 0.28
N LYS A 104 -25.69 -18.14 0.68
CA LYS A 104 -26.57 -19.27 0.98
C LYS A 104 -26.66 -20.25 -0.21
N PRO A 105 -26.71 -21.57 0.02
CA PRO A 105 -26.65 -22.59 -1.04
C PRO A 105 -27.75 -22.50 -2.11
N LYS A 106 -28.87 -21.84 -1.83
CA LYS A 106 -29.97 -21.61 -2.81
C LYS A 106 -29.75 -20.43 -3.77
N HIS A 107 -28.76 -19.58 -3.54
CA HIS A 107 -28.42 -18.42 -4.39
C HIS A 107 -26.90 -18.29 -4.55
N LYS A 108 -26.22 -19.35 -4.99
CA LYS A 108 -24.82 -19.22 -5.41
C LYS A 108 -24.77 -18.26 -6.59
N SER A 109 -24.06 -17.15 -6.41
CA SER A 109 -23.87 -16.15 -7.46
C SER A 109 -23.03 -16.75 -8.58
N LYS A 110 -23.62 -17.00 -9.76
CA LYS A 110 -22.89 -17.44 -10.96
C LYS A 110 -21.70 -16.52 -11.26
N LYS A 111 -21.83 -15.23 -10.96
CA LYS A 111 -20.76 -14.22 -11.13
C LYS A 111 -19.58 -14.48 -10.20
N ALA A 112 -19.83 -14.79 -8.92
CA ALA A 112 -18.77 -15.10 -7.96
C ALA A 112 -18.08 -16.43 -8.29
N GLU A 113 -18.83 -17.41 -8.80
CA GLU A 113 -18.25 -18.70 -9.22
C GLU A 113 -17.36 -18.53 -10.46
N GLN A 114 -17.77 -17.65 -11.38
CA GLN A 114 -16.97 -17.33 -12.56
C GLN A 114 -15.68 -16.59 -12.17
N ALA A 115 -15.76 -15.56 -11.32
CA ALA A 115 -14.59 -14.83 -10.83
C ALA A 115 -13.56 -15.77 -10.18
N TYR A 116 -14.02 -16.63 -9.25
CA TYR A 116 -13.17 -17.62 -8.60
C TYR A 116 -12.47 -18.56 -9.59
N LYS A 117 -13.17 -19.02 -10.64
CA LYS A 117 -12.57 -19.89 -11.67
C LYS A 117 -11.55 -19.13 -12.52
N GLU A 118 -11.83 -17.89 -12.87
CA GLU A 118 -10.90 -17.04 -13.62
C GLU A 118 -9.62 -16.80 -12.82
N ASP A 119 -9.74 -16.44 -11.54
CA ASP A 119 -8.60 -16.20 -10.66
C ASP A 119 -7.81 -17.49 -10.37
N LEU A 120 -8.48 -18.63 -10.23
CA LEU A 120 -7.80 -19.92 -10.05
C LEU A 120 -6.99 -20.32 -11.30
N ASN A 121 -7.54 -20.07 -12.50
CA ASN A 121 -6.82 -20.31 -13.76
C ASN A 121 -5.61 -19.37 -13.89
N GLN A 122 -5.77 -18.09 -13.52
CA GLN A 122 -4.65 -17.14 -13.50
C GLN A 122 -3.57 -17.57 -12.50
N LEU A 123 -3.95 -17.94 -11.27
CA LEU A 123 -3.04 -18.46 -10.25
C LEU A 123 -2.23 -19.66 -10.78
N THR A 124 -2.91 -20.60 -11.42
CA THR A 124 -2.27 -21.78 -12.01
C THR A 124 -1.25 -21.38 -13.07
N SER A 125 -1.59 -20.44 -13.96
CA SER A 125 -0.68 -19.94 -14.99
C SER A 125 0.55 -19.27 -14.38
N VAL A 126 0.38 -18.35 -13.43
CA VAL A 126 1.52 -17.63 -12.83
C VAL A 126 2.40 -18.55 -11.98
N GLN A 127 1.81 -19.58 -11.36
CA GLN A 127 2.55 -20.58 -10.60
C GLN A 127 3.43 -21.44 -11.51
N ASN A 128 2.93 -21.82 -12.69
CA ASN A 128 3.72 -22.53 -13.68
C ASN A 128 4.89 -21.65 -14.19
N ASP A 129 4.63 -20.38 -14.52
CA ASP A 129 5.66 -19.43 -14.94
C ASP A 129 6.74 -19.24 -13.85
N TYR A 130 6.32 -19.14 -12.59
CA TYR A 130 7.23 -19.06 -11.44
C TYR A 130 8.10 -20.31 -11.33
N GLN A 131 7.50 -21.50 -11.39
CA GLN A 131 8.22 -22.76 -11.27
C GLN A 131 9.22 -22.94 -12.42
N ASP A 132 8.82 -22.59 -13.65
CA ASP A 132 9.69 -22.62 -14.82
C ASP A 132 10.87 -21.67 -14.68
N LEU A 133 10.64 -20.47 -14.14
CA LEU A 133 11.72 -19.55 -13.82
C LEU A 133 12.64 -20.17 -12.77
N LEU A 134 12.12 -20.59 -11.61
CA LEU A 134 12.91 -21.18 -10.51
C LEU A 134 13.78 -22.35 -10.98
N ASN A 135 13.23 -23.24 -11.81
CA ASN A 135 13.95 -24.38 -12.37
C ASN A 135 15.14 -23.96 -13.24
N ARG A 136 15.10 -22.79 -13.89
CA ARG A 136 16.23 -22.26 -14.68
C ARG A 136 17.37 -21.74 -13.80
N PHE A 137 17.08 -21.27 -12.58
CA PHE A 137 18.12 -20.83 -11.63
C PHE A 137 18.70 -22.00 -10.84
N THR A 138 17.90 -23.05 -10.66
CA THR A 138 18.28 -24.23 -9.87
C THR A 138 19.52 -24.87 -10.45
N PRO A 139 20.61 -25.00 -9.68
CA PRO A 139 21.85 -25.58 -10.17
C PRO A 139 21.64 -27.07 -10.50
N LYS A 140 22.23 -27.52 -11.63
CA LYS A 140 22.18 -28.94 -12.05
C LYS A 140 23.09 -29.86 -11.24
N GLN A 141 23.99 -29.28 -10.44
CA GLN A 141 24.98 -29.99 -9.62
C GLN A 141 24.99 -29.37 -8.22
N GLY A 142 25.20 -30.17 -7.19
CA GLY A 142 25.10 -29.76 -5.79
C GLY A 142 23.70 -29.94 -5.22
N ASP A 143 23.45 -29.32 -4.08
CA ASP A 143 22.19 -29.45 -3.34
C ASP A 143 21.12 -28.48 -3.88
N ALA A 144 20.34 -28.96 -4.84
CA ALA A 144 19.26 -28.20 -5.46
C ALA A 144 18.15 -27.82 -4.48
N GLU A 145 17.87 -28.67 -3.49
CA GLU A 145 16.83 -28.46 -2.49
C GLU A 145 17.25 -27.33 -1.54
N ALA A 146 18.47 -27.38 -1.01
CA ALA A 146 19.02 -26.30 -0.20
C ALA A 146 19.05 -24.95 -0.95
N PHE A 147 19.40 -24.96 -2.23
CA PHE A 147 19.36 -23.77 -3.07
C PHE A 147 17.94 -23.20 -3.20
N GLN A 148 16.95 -24.04 -3.52
CA GLN A 148 15.56 -23.60 -3.67
C GLN A 148 14.99 -23.08 -2.36
N HIS A 149 15.32 -23.71 -1.22
CA HIS A 149 14.94 -23.20 0.09
C HIS A 149 15.53 -21.82 0.38
N GLN A 150 16.81 -21.61 0.06
CA GLN A 150 17.46 -20.32 0.28
C GLN A 150 16.87 -19.23 -0.64
N VAL A 151 16.63 -19.54 -1.91
CA VAL A 151 15.95 -18.63 -2.84
C VAL A 151 14.56 -18.28 -2.33
N THR A 152 13.76 -19.27 -1.93
CA THR A 152 12.39 -19.06 -1.44
C THR A 152 12.38 -18.17 -0.21
N ARG A 153 13.28 -18.38 0.77
CA ARG A 153 13.39 -17.51 1.95
C ARG A 153 13.69 -16.05 1.59
N LEU A 154 14.57 -15.82 0.63
CA LEU A 154 14.88 -14.46 0.15
C LEU A 154 13.70 -13.84 -0.60
N LEU A 155 12.98 -14.65 -1.38
CA LEU A 155 11.75 -14.23 -2.07
C LEU A 155 10.63 -13.88 -1.09
N ASP A 156 10.45 -14.63 0.00
CA ASP A 156 9.51 -14.28 1.08
C ASP A 156 9.85 -12.95 1.71
N THR A 157 11.14 -12.70 1.95
CA THR A 157 11.59 -11.42 2.51
C THR A 157 11.36 -10.27 1.53
N LEU A 158 11.63 -10.50 0.23
CA LEU A 158 11.31 -9.54 -0.83
C LEU A 158 9.82 -9.26 -0.94
N GLU A 159 8.98 -10.28 -0.76
CA GLU A 159 7.52 -10.14 -0.78
C GLU A 159 7.03 -9.23 0.35
N VAL A 160 7.56 -9.40 1.56
CA VAL A 160 7.25 -8.52 2.69
C VAL A 160 7.61 -7.07 2.36
N VAL A 161 8.81 -6.84 1.82
CA VAL A 161 9.25 -5.48 1.41
C VAL A 161 8.39 -4.93 0.29
N GLN A 162 8.00 -5.76 -0.69
CA GLN A 162 7.12 -5.35 -1.79
C GLN A 162 5.75 -4.93 -1.27
N LYS A 163 5.14 -5.70 -0.37
CA LYS A 163 3.87 -5.33 0.27
C LYS A 163 3.96 -3.99 1.01
N GLN A 164 5.09 -3.72 1.68
CA GLN A 164 5.33 -2.43 2.34
C GLN A 164 5.50 -1.28 1.35
N LEU A 165 6.13 -1.52 0.21
CA LEU A 165 6.22 -0.54 -0.89
C LEU A 165 4.83 -0.25 -1.48
N ASP A 166 4.00 -1.27 -1.67
CA ASP A 166 2.65 -1.13 -2.20
C ASP A 166 1.77 -0.33 -1.22
N ALA A 167 1.87 -0.62 0.08
CA ALA A 167 1.21 0.15 1.13
C ALA A 167 1.71 1.61 1.19
N ASN A 168 3.02 1.84 1.00
CA ASN A 168 3.57 3.19 0.93
C ASN A 168 3.04 3.96 -0.29
N ALA A 169 2.86 3.29 -1.44
CA ALA A 169 2.27 3.88 -2.64
C ALA A 169 0.78 4.24 -2.46
N GLN A 170 0.02 3.39 -1.75
CA GLN A 170 -1.36 3.70 -1.36
C GLN A 170 -1.40 4.93 -0.43
N ALA A 171 -0.56 4.95 0.61
CA ALA A 171 -0.47 6.08 1.52
C ALA A 171 -0.03 7.38 0.82
N LEU A 172 0.82 7.31 -0.20
CA LEU A 172 1.18 8.45 -1.04
C LEU A 172 -0.04 8.98 -1.81
N THR A 173 -0.91 8.11 -2.29
CA THR A 173 -2.14 8.50 -3.00
C THR A 173 -3.09 9.23 -2.06
N GLU A 174 -3.25 8.74 -0.83
CA GLU A 174 -4.04 9.40 0.22
C GLU A 174 -3.44 10.75 0.62
N TYR A 175 -2.12 10.82 0.82
CA TYR A 175 -1.40 12.06 1.08
C TYR A 175 -1.63 13.10 -0.03
N GLN A 176 -1.58 12.70 -1.30
CA GLN A 176 -1.86 13.58 -2.43
C GLN A 176 -3.32 14.08 -2.45
N GLN A 177 -4.27 13.30 -1.95
CA GLN A 177 -5.64 13.75 -1.76
C GLN A 177 -5.73 14.77 -0.61
N GLN A 178 -5.10 14.51 0.53
CA GLN A 178 -5.05 15.43 1.67
C GLN A 178 -4.44 16.79 1.29
N VAL A 179 -3.31 16.78 0.58
CA VAL A 179 -2.67 18.03 0.08
C VAL A 179 -3.61 18.82 -0.83
N ARG A 180 -4.38 18.15 -1.69
CA ARG A 180 -5.35 18.82 -2.56
C ARG A 180 -6.50 19.43 -1.76
N GLN A 181 -7.00 18.69 -0.76
CA GLN A 181 -8.05 19.17 0.13
C GLN A 181 -7.58 20.39 0.92
N LEU A 182 -6.41 20.32 1.56
CA LEU A 182 -5.83 21.43 2.31
C LEU A 182 -5.63 22.69 1.43
N LYS A 183 -5.16 22.53 0.19
CA LYS A 183 -5.06 23.67 -0.75
C LYS A 183 -6.42 24.27 -1.09
N SER A 184 -7.47 23.46 -1.20
CA SER A 184 -8.83 23.94 -1.40
C SER A 184 -9.32 24.72 -0.18
N ASP A 185 -9.07 24.21 1.02
CA ASP A 185 -9.51 24.82 2.27
C ASP A 185 -8.76 26.13 2.56
N GLN A 186 -7.46 26.19 2.26
CA GLN A 186 -6.68 27.44 2.31
C GLN A 186 -7.21 28.51 1.35
N ARG A 187 -7.59 28.13 0.12
CA ARG A 187 -8.21 29.08 -0.82
C ARG A 187 -9.55 29.59 -0.29
N ALA A 188 -10.40 28.70 0.21
CA ALA A 188 -11.68 29.09 0.80
C ALA A 188 -11.50 30.03 2.01
N HIS A 189 -10.50 29.76 2.85
CA HIS A 189 -10.14 30.61 3.98
C HIS A 189 -9.65 32.01 3.53
N ASN A 190 -8.77 32.07 2.51
CA ASN A 190 -8.28 33.33 1.95
C ASN A 190 -9.40 34.21 1.39
N VAL A 191 -10.34 33.62 0.65
CA VAL A 191 -11.55 34.30 0.15
C VAL A 191 -12.37 34.88 1.31
N ARG A 192 -12.57 34.10 2.40
CA ARG A 192 -13.30 34.58 3.60
C ARG A 192 -12.56 35.70 4.34
N MET A 193 -11.24 35.74 4.23
CA MET A 193 -10.38 36.80 4.78
C MET A 193 -10.30 38.04 3.88
N GLY A 194 -10.94 38.03 2.70
CA GLY A 194 -10.85 39.11 1.72
C GLY A 194 -9.44 39.28 1.15
N ARG A 195 -8.66 38.20 1.10
CA ARG A 195 -7.29 38.16 0.58
C ARG A 195 -7.29 37.35 -0.71
N ASP A 196 -7.71 37.96 -1.80
CA ASP A 196 -7.51 37.44 -3.17
C ASP A 196 -6.67 38.41 -3.98
#